data_AF-A0A967WDN7-F1
#
_entry.id   AF-A0A967WDN7-F1
#
_cell.length_a   1.000
_cell.length_b   1.000
_cell.length_c   1.000
_cell.angle_alpha   90.00
_cell.angle_beta   90.00
_cell.angle_gamma   90.00
#
_symmetry.space_group_name_H-M   'P 1'
#
loop_
_entity.id
_entity.type
_entity.pdbx_description
1 polymer ?
#
loop_
_entity_poly.entity_id
_entity_poly.type
_entity_poly.pdbx_seq_one_letter_code
_entity_poly.pdbx_strand_id
1 'polypeptide(L)' 'QNPPALALTQQELDAVYEIGFERAQHPFYEELGPVKALETIRFSLATHRGCYGECNFCSIAVHQG' A
#
# COMPACT_ATOMS: atom_id res chain seq x y z
N GLN A 1 -15.33 -14.85 -12.84
CA GLN A 1 -14.69 -14.22 -11.68
C GLN A 1 -13.76 -15.26 -11.09
N ASN A 2 -12.47 -14.92 -10.94
CA ASN A 2 -11.53 -15.83 -10.28
C ASN A 2 -11.75 -15.78 -8.77
N PRO A 3 -11.60 -16.90 -8.04
CA PRO A 3 -11.69 -16.89 -6.60
C PRO A 3 -10.62 -15.95 -6.00
N PRO A 4 -10.91 -15.28 -4.88
CA PRO A 4 -9.92 -14.44 -4.21
C PRO A 4 -8.71 -15.28 -3.79
N ALA A 5 -7.54 -14.66 -3.81
CA ALA A 5 -6.33 -15.28 -3.28
C ALA A 5 -6.49 -15.56 -1.77
N LEU A 6 -5.82 -16.60 -1.29
CA LEU A 6 -5.75 -16.86 0.14
C LEU A 6 -4.99 -15.73 0.84
N ALA A 7 -5.34 -15.48 2.10
CA ALA A 7 -4.60 -14.54 2.92
C ALA A 7 -3.15 -15.05 3.09
N LEU A 8 -2.20 -14.12 2.96
CA LEU A 8 -0.79 -14.38 3.21
C LEU A 8 -0.58 -14.71 4.69
N THR A 9 0.36 -15.61 4.95
CA THR A 9 0.90 -15.82 6.30
C THR A 9 1.68 -14.58 6.76
N GLN A 10 1.91 -14.47 8.07
CA GLN A 10 2.69 -13.37 8.62
C GLN A 10 4.10 -13.29 8.00
N GLN A 11 4.76 -14.44 7.81
CA GLN A 11 6.10 -14.50 7.21
C GLN A 11 6.11 -14.03 5.76
N GLU A 12 5.09 -14.39 4.98
CA GLU A 12 4.94 -13.91 3.60
C GLU A 12 4.66 -12.41 3.55
N LEU A 13 3.86 -11.87 4.48
CA LEU A 13 3.63 -10.43 4.59
C LEU A 13 4.91 -9.69 4.97
N ASP A 14 5.64 -10.17 5.97
CA ASP A 14 6.91 -9.58 6.41
C ASP A 14 7.89 -9.51 5.23
N ALA A 15 8.01 -10.60 4.46
CA ALA A 15 8.85 -10.63 3.26
C ALA A 15 8.43 -9.59 2.21
N VAL A 16 7.14 -9.33 2.02
CA VAL A 16 6.65 -8.28 1.11
C VAL A 16 7.03 -6.87 1.62
N TYR A 17 6.88 -6.60 2.91
CA TYR A 17 7.22 -5.29 3.49
C TYR A 17 8.73 -5.05 3.57
N GLU A 18 9.54 -6.11 3.60
CA GLU A 18 11.00 -6.04 3.55
C GLU A 18 11.57 -5.75 2.15
N ILE A 19 10.76 -5.84 1.10
CA ILE A 19 11.19 -5.49 -0.26
C ILE A 19 11.69 -4.03 -0.27
N GLY A 20 12.87 -3.82 -0.84
CA GLY A 20 13.51 -2.51 -1.00
C GLY A 20 12.83 -1.64 -2.05
N PHE A 21 11.57 -1.25 -1.83
CA PHE A 21 10.88 -0.31 -2.71
C PHE A 21 11.62 1.03 -2.77
N GLU A 22 11.63 1.64 -3.95
CA GLU A 22 12.31 2.93 -4.20
C GLU A 22 11.77 4.07 -3.33
N ARG A 23 10.50 4.00 -2.93
CA ARG A 23 9.79 5.05 -2.15
C ARG A 23 9.91 6.45 -2.78
N ALA A 24 9.98 6.50 -4.12
CA ALA A 24 10.06 7.72 -4.90
C ALA A 24 9.08 7.67 -6.09
N GLN A 25 8.92 8.81 -6.75
CA GLN A 25 8.20 8.92 -8.02
C GLN A 25 8.93 8.12 -9.10
N HIS A 26 8.19 7.46 -9.99
CA HIS A 26 8.81 6.75 -11.10
C HIS A 26 9.50 7.75 -12.07
N PRO A 27 10.71 7.48 -12.58
CA PRO A 27 11.50 8.43 -13.39
C PRO A 27 10.74 9.05 -14.56
N PHE A 28 9.95 8.25 -15.27
CA PHE A 28 9.07 8.73 -16.35
C PHE A 28 8.20 9.92 -15.96
N TYR A 29 7.69 9.95 -14.72
CA TYR A 29 6.86 11.05 -14.25
C TYR A 29 7.68 12.21 -13.69
N GLU A 30 8.92 12.00 -13.27
CA GLU A 30 9.77 13.09 -12.75
C GLU A 30 10.01 14.16 -13.83
N GLU A 31 10.05 13.74 -15.10
CA GLU A 31 10.13 14.64 -16.25
C GLU A 31 8.93 15.59 -16.37
N LEU A 32 7.78 15.21 -15.82
CA LEU A 32 6.55 16.02 -15.79
C LEU A 32 6.45 16.90 -14.52
N GLY A 33 7.44 16.82 -13.64
CA GLY A 33 7.54 17.60 -12.40
C GLY A 33 7.27 16.77 -11.13
N PRO A 34 7.58 17.36 -9.95
CA PRO A 34 7.51 16.65 -8.67
C PRO A 34 6.06 16.41 -8.22
N VAL A 35 5.78 15.21 -7.72
CA VAL A 35 4.51 14.87 -7.06
C VAL A 35 4.51 15.41 -5.63
N LYS A 36 3.78 16.51 -5.41
CA LYS A 36 3.63 17.15 -4.08
C LYS A 36 3.21 16.20 -2.96
N ALA A 37 2.41 15.18 -3.26
CA ALA A 37 1.97 14.21 -2.25
C ALA A 37 3.15 13.49 -1.55
N LEU A 38 4.29 13.32 -2.23
CA LEU A 38 5.49 12.72 -1.66
C LEU A 38 6.07 13.54 -0.51
N GLU A 39 5.90 14.87 -0.51
CA GLU A 39 6.36 15.73 0.59
C GLU A 39 5.68 15.34 1.91
N THR A 40 4.39 15.00 1.84
CA THR A 40 3.58 14.65 3.01
C THR A 40 3.78 13.19 3.44
N ILE A 41 3.90 12.27 2.49
CA ILE A 41 3.83 10.82 2.81
C ILE A 41 5.19 10.13 2.93
N ARG A 42 6.32 10.76 2.55
CA ARG A 42 7.63 10.08 2.45
C ARG A 42 8.16 9.45 3.74
N PHE A 43 7.71 9.93 4.89
CA PHE A 43 8.09 9.40 6.21
C PHE A 43 6.91 8.71 6.92
N SER A 44 5.82 8.47 6.20
CA SER A 44 4.67 7.74 6.75
C SER A 44 5.02 6.27 7.01
N LEU A 45 4.39 5.70 8.04
CA LEU A 45 4.49 4.29 8.38
C LEU A 45 3.10 3.67 8.33
N ALA A 46 3.01 2.46 7.77
CA ALA A 46 1.80 1.65 7.87
C ALA A 46 1.69 1.10 9.30
N THR A 47 0.60 1.43 9.99
CA THR A 47 0.38 0.98 11.39
C THR A 47 -0.39 -0.33 11.48
N HIS A 48 -1.26 -0.60 10.50
CA HIS A 48 -2.06 -1.81 10.41
C HIS A 48 -2.42 -2.09 8.95
N ARG A 49 -2.83 -3.34 8.69
CA ARG A 49 -3.40 -3.79 7.43
C ARG A 49 -4.82 -4.26 7.68
N GLY A 50 -5.75 -3.90 6.81
CA GLY A 50 -7.17 -4.26 6.93
C GLY A 50 -8.05 -3.12 7.43
N CYS A 51 -9.35 -3.37 7.50
CA CYS A 51 -10.33 -2.39 7.97
C CYS A 51 -10.63 -2.61 9.46
N TYR A 52 -10.52 -1.55 10.25
CA TYR A 52 -11.04 -1.56 11.64
C TYR A 52 -12.43 -0.92 11.74
N GLY A 53 -12.73 0.05 10.85
CA GLY A 53 -13.86 0.97 11.01
C GLY A 53 -15.09 0.68 10.16
N GLU A 54 -15.08 -0.36 9.32
CA GLU A 54 -16.17 -0.77 8.42
C GLU A 54 -16.89 0.41 7.74
N CYS A 55 -16.11 1.39 7.27
CA CYS A 55 -16.66 2.59 6.66
C CYS A 55 -17.25 2.25 5.30
N ASN A 56 -18.52 2.61 5.07
CA ASN A 56 -19.25 2.31 3.83
C ASN A 56 -18.60 2.83 2.53
N PHE A 57 -17.73 3.84 2.62
CA PHE A 57 -17.02 4.41 1.45
C PHE A 57 -15.65 3.78 1.19
N CYS A 58 -15.12 2.99 2.14
CA CYS A 58 -13.76 2.50 2.09
C CYS A 58 -13.74 1.06 1.55
N SER A 59 -13.05 0.84 0.43
CA SER A 59 -12.92 -0.49 -0.16
C SER A 59 -11.84 -1.37 0.50
N ILE A 60 -11.14 -0.84 1.52
CA ILE A 60 -10.06 -1.58 2.21
C ILE A 60 -10.57 -2.88 2.82
N ALA A 61 -11.80 -2.92 3.33
CA ALA A 61 -12.40 -4.13 3.89
C ALA A 61 -12.46 -5.30 2.91
N VAL A 62 -12.48 -5.02 1.60
CA VAL A 62 -12.55 -6.04 0.53
C VAL A 62 -11.16 -6.38 -0.04
N HIS A 63 -10.17 -5.50 0.16
CA HIS A 63 -8.85 -5.59 -0.48
C HIS A 63 -7.68 -5.87 0.47
N GLN A 64 -7.84 -5.54 1.74
CA GLN A 64 -6.84 -5.77 2.79
C GLN A 64 -7.41 -6.53 3.99
N GLY A 65 -8.71 -6.85 3.95
CA GLY A 65 -9.39 -7.82 4.79
C GLY A 65 -9.78 -9.02 3.94
#